data_AF-A0A7V3RMJ9-F1
#
_entry.id   AF-A0A7V3RMJ9-F1
#
_cell.length_a   1.000
_cell.length_b   1.000
_cell.length_c   1.000
_cell.angle_alpha   90.00
_cell.angle_beta   90.00
_cell.angle_gamma   90.00
#
_symmetry.space_group_name_H-M   'P 1'
#
loop_
_entity.id
_entity.type
_entity.pdbx_description
1 polymer ?
#
loop_
_entity_poly.entity_id
_entity_poly.type
_entity_poly.pdbx_seq_one_letter_code
_entity_poly.pdbx_strand_id
1 'polypeptide(L)'
;MLSPECLEELRLAWLPHISDAGLDRLVDLLEKNSPLLIHGCFTRAVPMGCLATHIAWHHPRTRHLTLDAGITWLHHVAGLNPATSYVLREWDRRGVHDWQLRADLLAVLRSEQRLRHACKAASGHVAAVPAVEPAEVG
;
A
#
# COMPACT_ATOMS: atom_id res chain seq x y z
N MET A 1 8.72 16.89 3.07
CA MET A 1 9.14 16.52 1.72
C MET A 1 9.82 15.18 1.82
N LEU A 2 9.27 14.18 1.11
CA LEU A 2 9.88 12.88 0.91
C LEU A 2 11.22 13.03 0.18
N SER A 3 12.23 12.26 0.61
CA SER A 3 13.46 12.16 -0.17
C SER A 3 13.18 11.54 -1.56
N PRO A 4 13.95 11.92 -2.60
CA PRO A 4 13.82 11.33 -3.93
C PRO A 4 13.92 9.80 -3.92
N GLU A 5 14.85 9.25 -3.14
CA GLU A 5 15.10 7.82 -3.02
C GLU A 5 13.92 7.09 -2.38
N CYS A 6 13.30 7.70 -1.36
CA CYS A 6 12.10 7.17 -0.72
C CYS A 6 10.90 7.19 -1.68
N LEU A 7 10.73 8.27 -2.46
CA LEU A 7 9.66 8.37 -3.44
C LEU A 7 9.82 7.35 -4.58
N GLU A 8 11.05 7.16 -5.05
CA GLU A 8 11.38 6.18 -6.09
C GLU A 8 11.15 4.75 -5.61
N GLU A 9 11.66 4.39 -4.42
CA GLU A 9 11.42 3.07 -3.82
C GLU A 9 9.92 2.81 -3.60
N LEU A 10 9.19 3.81 -3.09
CA LEU A 10 7.75 3.71 -2.89
C LEU A 10 7.04 3.38 -4.22
N ARG A 11 7.39 4.09 -5.31
CA ARG A 11 6.74 3.91 -6.61
C ARG A 11 7.10 2.60 -7.30
N LEU A 12 8.37 2.21 -7.25
CA LEU A 12 8.88 1.08 -8.03
C LEU A 12 8.78 -0.25 -7.29
N ALA A 13 8.95 -0.25 -5.96
CA ALA A 13 9.05 -1.48 -5.17
C ALA A 13 7.88 -1.68 -4.20
N TRP A 14 7.23 -0.61 -3.72
CA TRP A 14 6.09 -0.79 -2.82
C TRP A 14 4.78 -0.85 -3.59
N LEU A 15 4.41 0.24 -4.28
CA LEU A 15 3.09 0.39 -4.89
C LEU A 15 2.69 -0.82 -5.74
N PRO A 16 3.51 -1.34 -6.68
CA PRO A 16 3.10 -2.46 -7.55
C PRO A 16 2.76 -3.75 -6.78
N HIS A 17 3.28 -3.88 -5.55
CA HIS A 17 3.18 -5.07 -4.71
C HIS A 17 2.23 -4.90 -3.52
N ILE A 18 1.72 -3.69 -3.29
CA ILE A 18 0.67 -3.44 -2.32
C ILE A 18 -0.67 -3.89 -2.93
N SER A 19 -1.41 -4.71 -2.19
CA SER A 19 -2.80 -5.06 -2.55
C SER A 19 -3.75 -3.90 -2.28
N ASP A 20 -4.88 -3.83 -2.97
CA ASP A 20 -5.83 -2.72 -2.77
C ASP A 20 -6.34 -2.60 -1.33
N ALA A 21 -6.63 -3.73 -0.69
CA ALA A 21 -7.01 -3.74 0.73
C ALA A 21 -5.89 -3.21 1.65
N GLY A 22 -4.63 -3.51 1.32
CA GLY A 22 -3.47 -2.97 2.04
C GLY A 22 -3.28 -1.48 1.79
N LEU A 23 -3.53 -1.00 0.57
CA LEU A 23 -3.47 0.40 0.22
C LEU A 23 -4.55 1.20 0.96
N ASP A 24 -5.79 0.72 0.93
CA ASP A 24 -6.92 1.34 1.62
C ASP A 24 -6.67 1.42 3.12
N ARG A 25 -6.18 0.33 3.72
CA ARG A 25 -5.85 0.31 5.14
C ARG A 25 -4.75 1.30 5.49
N LEU A 26 -3.71 1.39 4.67
CA LEU A 26 -2.59 2.28 4.91
C LEU A 26 -3.01 3.75 4.82
N VAL A 27 -3.82 4.09 3.82
CA VAL A 27 -4.42 5.43 3.67
C VAL A 27 -5.25 5.79 4.89
N ASP A 28 -6.12 4.88 5.38
CA ASP A 28 -6.95 5.11 6.56
C ASP A 28 -6.11 5.41 7.82
N LEU A 29 -5.04 4.64 8.04
CA LEU A 29 -4.13 4.83 9.17
C LEU A 29 -3.35 6.14 9.07
N LEU A 30 -2.90 6.50 7.87
CA LEU A 30 -2.21 7.75 7.54
C LEU A 30 -3.13 8.97 7.45
N GLU A 31 -4.43 8.79 7.40
CA GLU A 31 -5.39 9.88 7.54
C GLU A 31 -5.75 10.13 9.02
N LYS A 32 -6.04 9.08 9.78
CA LYS A 32 -6.62 9.18 11.15
C LYS A 32 -5.64 9.47 12.29
N ASN A 33 -4.38 9.75 12.00
CA ASN A 33 -3.28 9.76 12.96
C ASN A 33 -3.26 8.53 13.88
N SER A 34 -3.49 7.35 13.29
CA SER A 34 -3.70 6.15 14.09
C SER A 34 -2.47 5.81 14.92
N PRO A 35 -2.63 5.58 16.25
CA PRO A 35 -1.53 5.15 17.11
C PRO A 35 -1.06 3.72 16.78
N LEU A 36 -1.82 2.99 15.96
CA LEU A 36 -1.45 1.67 15.47
C LEU A 36 -0.35 1.71 14.40
N LEU A 37 -0.07 2.89 13.82
CA LEU A 37 0.98 3.08 12.84
C LEU A 37 2.27 3.48 13.55
N ILE A 38 3.03 2.47 13.98
CA ILE A 38 4.21 2.67 14.82
C ILE A 38 5.50 2.76 13.99
N HIS A 39 6.59 3.10 14.66
CA HIS A 39 7.95 3.05 14.12
C HIS A 39 8.33 1.63 13.70
N GLY A 40 9.12 1.55 12.64
CA GLY A 40 9.36 0.34 11.87
C GLY A 40 10.79 -0.16 11.90
N CYS A 41 11.64 0.25 12.84
CA CYS A 41 12.97 -0.31 12.95
C CYS A 41 12.87 -1.79 13.34
N PHE A 42 12.86 -2.67 12.32
CA PHE A 42 12.94 -4.14 12.38
C PHE A 42 14.20 -4.67 13.09
N THR A 43 14.97 -3.79 13.76
CA THR A 43 16.24 -4.06 14.43
C THR A 43 16.16 -3.92 15.96
N ARG A 44 15.09 -3.34 16.52
CA ARG A 44 15.02 -3.02 17.98
C ARG A 44 13.79 -3.56 18.72
N ALA A 45 12.70 -3.86 18.01
CA ALA A 45 11.50 -4.46 18.59
C ALA A 45 10.75 -5.28 17.55
N VAL A 46 9.87 -6.18 18.00
CA VAL A 46 8.98 -6.94 17.11
C VAL A 46 8.15 -5.93 16.29
N PRO A 47 8.21 -5.97 14.95
CA PRO A 47 7.70 -4.93 14.06
C PRO A 47 6.17 -5.03 13.89
N MET A 48 5.42 -5.00 14.99
CA MET A 48 3.96 -5.05 14.93
C MET A 48 3.39 -3.66 14.70
N GLY A 49 2.79 -3.43 13.53
CA GLY A 49 2.08 -2.18 13.24
C GLY A 49 2.91 -1.09 12.52
N CYS A 50 4.08 -1.42 11.97
CA CYS A 50 4.75 -0.53 11.03
C CYS A 50 4.07 -0.55 9.64
N LEU A 51 4.44 0.37 8.73
CA LEU A 51 3.86 0.48 7.38
C LEU A 51 3.78 -0.88 6.66
N ALA A 52 4.90 -1.60 6.60
CA ALA A 52 4.99 -2.89 5.92
C ALA A 52 4.12 -3.97 6.55
N THR A 53 3.97 -3.96 7.88
CA THR A 53 3.14 -4.96 8.59
C THR A 53 1.66 -4.75 8.32
N HIS A 54 1.18 -3.50 8.28
CA HIS A 54 -0.21 -3.22 7.91
C HIS A 54 -0.50 -3.59 6.46
N ILE A 55 0.44 -3.36 5.54
CA ILE A 55 0.32 -3.86 4.17
C ILE A 55 0.25 -5.39 4.17
N ALA A 56 1.17 -6.04 4.88
CA ALA A 56 1.32 -7.49 4.88
C ALA A 56 0.08 -8.22 5.44
N TRP A 57 -0.52 -7.71 6.53
CA TRP A 57 -1.73 -8.29 7.12
C TRP A 57 -2.95 -8.19 6.19
N HIS A 58 -2.96 -7.22 5.29
CA HIS A 58 -4.04 -7.04 4.31
C HIS A 58 -3.68 -7.59 2.93
N HIS A 59 -2.48 -8.15 2.75
CA HIS A 59 -2.03 -8.70 1.47
C HIS A 59 -2.32 -10.21 1.35
N PRO A 60 -2.89 -10.70 0.24
CA PRO A 60 -3.33 -12.10 0.10
C PRO A 60 -2.25 -13.15 0.39
N ARG A 61 -1.00 -12.85 0.03
CA ARG A 61 0.14 -13.78 0.20
C ARG A 61 0.68 -13.85 1.64
N THR A 62 0.36 -12.88 2.49
CA THR A 62 1.01 -12.72 3.81
C THR A 62 0.02 -12.52 4.96
N ARG A 63 -1.28 -12.36 4.68
CA ARG A 63 -2.35 -12.15 5.69
C ARG A 63 -2.49 -13.24 6.75
N HIS A 64 -1.97 -14.44 6.47
CA HIS A 64 -1.99 -15.57 7.39
C HIS A 64 -0.80 -15.56 8.36
N LEU A 65 0.17 -14.67 8.14
CA LEU A 65 1.34 -14.49 8.98
C LEU A 65 1.04 -13.44 10.06
N THR A 66 1.63 -13.63 11.24
CA THR A 66 1.45 -12.73 12.38
C THR A 66 2.66 -11.82 12.54
N LEU A 67 3.69 -12.28 13.25
CA LEU A 67 4.83 -11.48 13.68
C LEU A 67 5.76 -11.10 12.52
N ASP A 68 6.00 -12.04 11.60
CA ASP A 68 6.95 -11.85 10.48
C ASP A 68 6.28 -11.36 9.20
N ALA A 69 5.00 -10.97 9.25
CA ALA A 69 4.23 -10.60 8.07
C ALA A 69 4.90 -9.47 7.28
N GLY A 70 5.30 -8.39 7.96
CA GLY A 70 5.96 -7.23 7.34
C GLY A 70 7.31 -7.60 6.71
N ILE A 71 8.15 -8.37 7.41
CA ILE A 71 9.45 -8.83 6.91
C ILE A 71 9.26 -9.70 5.67
N THR A 72 8.33 -10.66 5.77
CA THR A 72 8.04 -11.61 4.69
C THR A 72 7.50 -10.88 3.46
N TRP A 73 6.62 -9.89 3.65
CA TRP A 73 6.12 -9.09 2.54
C TRP A 73 7.23 -8.29 1.87
N LEU A 74 8.10 -7.63 2.64
CA LEU A 74 9.22 -6.87 2.09
C LEU A 74 10.16 -7.77 1.28
N HIS A 75 10.63 -8.87 1.86
CA HIS A 75 11.58 -9.76 1.19
C HIS A 75 10.97 -10.54 0.02
N HIS A 76 9.81 -11.15 0.21
CA HIS A 76 9.27 -12.13 -0.73
C HIS A 76 8.20 -11.59 -1.69
N VAL A 77 7.63 -10.41 -1.40
CA VAL A 77 6.64 -9.77 -2.26
C VAL A 77 7.22 -8.53 -2.92
N ALA A 78 7.80 -7.61 -2.14
CA ALA A 78 8.38 -6.37 -2.66
C ALA A 78 9.83 -6.49 -3.13
N GLY A 79 10.53 -7.59 -2.82
CA GLY A 79 11.94 -7.77 -3.16
C GLY A 79 12.90 -6.82 -2.43
N LEU A 80 12.46 -6.25 -1.30
CA LEU A 80 13.19 -5.26 -0.51
C LEU A 80 13.81 -5.88 0.73
N ASN A 81 14.96 -5.34 1.13
CA ASN A 81 15.54 -5.62 2.43
C ASN A 81 15.03 -4.56 3.45
N PRO A 82 14.36 -4.97 4.54
CA PRO A 82 13.85 -4.06 5.57
C PRO A 82 14.92 -3.14 6.15
N ALA A 83 16.16 -3.63 6.27
CA ALA A 83 17.27 -2.88 6.81
C ALA A 83 17.76 -1.79 5.85
N THR A 84 17.55 -1.93 4.54
CA THR A 84 18.00 -0.97 3.52
C THR A 84 16.89 -0.12 2.91
N SER A 85 15.61 -0.47 3.16
CA SER A 85 14.47 0.27 2.64
C SER A 85 14.51 1.74 3.04
N TYR A 86 14.50 2.62 2.03
CA TYR A 86 14.45 4.07 2.22
C TYR A 86 13.13 4.50 2.85
N VAL A 87 12.00 3.91 2.43
CA VAL A 87 10.67 4.22 2.99
C VAL A 87 10.63 3.90 4.48
N LEU A 88 11.11 2.72 4.89
CA LEU A 88 11.13 2.34 6.30
C LEU A 88 12.10 3.18 7.11
N ARG A 89 13.30 3.46 6.60
CA ARG A 89 14.28 4.28 7.31
C ARG A 89 13.78 5.71 7.53
N GLU A 90 13.11 6.29 6.53
CA GLU A 90 12.56 7.64 6.62
C GLU A 90 11.34 7.69 7.55
N TRP A 91 10.45 6.70 7.46
CA TRP A 91 9.33 6.54 8.39
C TRP A 91 9.80 6.32 9.83
N ASP A 92 10.82 5.48 10.04
CA ASP A 92 11.34 5.20 11.37
C ASP A 92 11.97 6.44 12.01
N ARG A 93 12.72 7.22 11.23
CA ARG A 93 13.40 8.44 11.70
C ARG A 93 12.44 9.57 12.06
N ARG A 94 11.33 9.72 11.33
CA ARG A 94 10.50 10.95 11.35
C ARG A 94 9.00 10.68 11.42
N GLY A 95 8.52 9.57 10.89
CA GLY A 95 7.14 9.32 10.44
C GLY A 95 6.02 9.66 11.43
N VAL A 96 6.10 9.17 12.67
CA VAL A 96 5.00 9.35 13.65
C VAL A 96 4.85 10.80 14.10
N HIS A 97 5.94 11.59 14.08
CA HIS A 97 5.96 12.97 14.58
C HIS A 97 6.08 14.02 13.48
N ASP A 98 6.36 13.62 12.25
CA ASP A 98 6.54 14.50 11.10
C ASP A 98 5.28 14.54 10.22
N TRP A 99 4.46 15.57 10.48
CA TRP A 99 3.23 15.83 9.74
C TRP A 99 3.45 16.01 8.24
N GLN A 100 4.58 16.59 7.83
CA GLN A 100 4.87 16.82 6.42
C GLN A 100 5.18 15.51 5.72
N LEU A 101 6.03 14.67 6.30
CA LEU A 101 6.35 13.35 5.75
C LEU A 101 5.09 12.50 5.59
N ARG A 102 4.22 12.52 6.61
CA ARG A 102 2.93 11.84 6.59
C ARG A 102 2.03 12.35 5.47
N ALA A 103 1.89 13.68 5.33
CA ALA A 103 1.08 14.30 4.29
C ALA A 103 1.58 13.92 2.88
N ASP A 104 2.90 13.92 2.69
CA ASP A 104 3.52 13.56 1.41
C ASP A 104 3.28 12.08 1.06
N LEU A 105 3.47 11.15 2.02
CA LEU A 105 3.15 9.73 1.84
C LEU A 105 1.67 9.52 1.51
N LEU A 106 0.78 10.15 2.27
CA LEU A 106 -0.66 10.08 2.07
C LEU A 106 -1.06 10.58 0.68
N ALA A 107 -0.46 11.66 0.19
CA ALA A 107 -0.72 12.21 -1.12
C ALA A 107 -0.35 11.24 -2.26
N VAL A 108 0.79 10.55 -2.14
CA VAL A 108 1.22 9.53 -3.11
C VAL A 108 0.28 8.33 -3.09
N LEU A 109 -0.01 7.79 -1.91
CA LEU A 109 -0.88 6.61 -1.75
C LEU A 109 -2.30 6.86 -2.23
N ARG A 110 -2.88 8.03 -1.94
CA ARG A 110 -4.20 8.43 -2.44
C ARG A 110 -4.24 8.58 -3.95
N SER A 111 -3.16 9.10 -4.53
CA SER A 111 -3.08 9.24 -5.99
C SER A 111 -3.08 7.86 -6.65
N GLU A 112 -2.30 6.92 -6.13
CA GLU A 112 -2.32 5.52 -6.58
C GLU A 112 -3.70 4.87 -6.40
N GLN A 113 -4.32 5.05 -5.23
CA GLN A 113 -5.65 4.51 -4.94
C GLN A 113 -6.67 4.98 -5.98
N ARG A 114 -6.69 6.29 -6.28
CA ARG A 114 -7.57 6.86 -7.32
C ARG A 114 -7.29 6.28 -8.70
N LEU A 115 -6.01 6.13 -9.08
CA LEU A 115 -5.64 5.55 -10.37
C LEU A 115 -6.16 4.10 -10.51
N ARG A 116 -6.02 3.30 -9.46
CA ARG A 116 -6.52 1.91 -9.45
C ARG A 116 -8.04 1.84 -9.52
N HIS A 117 -8.74 2.68 -8.77
CA HIS A 117 -10.20 2.73 -8.83
C HIS A 117 -10.70 3.16 -10.21
N ALA A 118 -10.06 4.16 -10.84
CA ALA A 118 -10.40 4.59 -12.18
C ALA A 118 -10.19 3.47 -13.22
N CYS A 119 -9.06 2.74 -13.14
CA CYS A 119 -8.76 1.62 -14.03
C CYS A 119 -9.78 0.46 -13.87
N LYS A 120 -10.17 0.14 -12.63
CA LYS A 120 -11.21 -0.86 -12.35
C LYS A 120 -12.59 -0.44 -12.87
N ALA A 121 -12.96 0.83 -12.68
CA ALA A 121 -14.22 1.36 -13.19
C ALA A 121 -14.29 1.30 -14.73
N ALA A 122 -13.20 1.62 -15.42
CA ALA A 122 -13.10 1.50 -16.87
C ALA A 122 -13.21 0.04 -17.35
N SER A 123 -12.59 -0.90 -16.62
CA SER A 123 -12.61 -2.33 -16.95
C SER A 123 -13.99 -2.99 -16.73
N GLY A 124 -14.78 -2.48 -15.78
CA GLY A 124 -16.14 -2.97 -15.51
C GLY A 124 -17.20 -2.58 -16.54
N HIS A 125 -16.91 -1.62 -17.44
CA HIS A 125 -17.89 -1.09 -18.40
C HIS A 125 -17.94 -1.88 -19.73
N VAL A 126 -17.11 -2.90 -19.92
CA VAL A 126 -17.03 -3.69 -21.17
C VAL A 126 -18.01 -4.89 -21.19
N ALA A 127 -18.72 -5.18 -20.10
CA ALA A 127 -19.58 -6.36 -19.96
C ALA A 127 -21.09 -6.09 -20.11
N ALA A 128 -21.49 -5.12 -20.93
CA ALA A 128 -22.90 -4.92 -21.31
C ALA A 128 -23.01 -4.87 -22.83
N VAL A 129 -22.93 -6.03 -23.47
CA VAL A 129 -23.40 -6.19 -24.85
C VAL A 129 -24.93 -6.23 -24.79
N PRO A 130 -25.66 -5.26 -25.35
CA PRO A 130 -27.12 -5.35 -25.41
C PRO A 130 -27.47 -6.53 -26.33
N ALA A 131 -28.22 -7.48 -25.79
CA ALA A 131 -28.82 -8.56 -26.58
C ALA A 131 -29.73 -7.93 -27.65
N VAL A 132 -29.36 -8.13 -28.91
CA VAL A 132 -30.20 -7.75 -30.05
C VAL A 132 -31.35 -8.76 -30.11
N GLU A 133 -32.57 -8.32 -29.82
CA GLU A 133 -33.77 -9.12 -30.02
C GLU A 133 -33.95 -9.43 -31.52
N PRO A 134 -34.21 -10.70 -31.90
CA PRO A 134 -34.55 -11.01 -33.28
C PRO A 134 -35.99 -10.55 -33.55
N ALA A 135 -36.12 -9.64 -34.52
CA ALA A 135 -37.41 -9.30 -35.12
C ALA A 135 -37.92 -10.53 -35.89
N GLU A 136 -38.95 -11.20 -35.37
CA GLU A 136 -39.73 -12.15 -36.15
C GLU A 136 -40.53 -11.39 -37.23
N VAL A 137 -40.23 -11.71 -38.48
CA VAL A 137 -40.91 -11.23 -39.68
C VAL A 137 -41.71 -12.39 -40.24
N GLY A 138 -43.03 -12.17 -40.42
CA GLY A 138 -43.84 -12.76 -41.49
C GLY A 138 -44.51 -14.09 -41.19
#